data_AF-A0A2P5IGB0-F1
#
_entry.id   AF-A0A2P5IGB0-F1
#
_cell.length_a   1.000
_cell.length_b   1.000
_cell.length_c   1.000
_cell.angle_alpha   90.00
_cell.angle_beta   90.00
_cell.angle_gamma   90.00
#
_symmetry.space_group_name_H-M   'P 1'
#
loop_
_entity.id
_entity.type
_entity.pdbx_description
1 polymer ?
#
loop_
_entity_poly.entity_id
_entity_poly.type
_entity_poly.pdbx_seq_one_letter_code
_entity_poly.pdbx_strand_id
1 'polypeptide(L)'
;MAAAQQPKNYLDIINETDSFPQVDIAQLPHVADFHPDYYAFLLPDDARPHGFIPANVVSQMPWTVDFVLSTTGQLPRTVQLLDISRGTDTAAACNASLAQLIDKAQAQGLFPKTLGRKPKGEDFRIMGAINYQGKNGLIQMQRSAAPLFGIANRGSHMTMYIKSKETGEIKIWVPRRSHHLATYPGKLDNTVAGGTRAEESPLECIIHESDEEASLPADFVSKHVKAVGVVTYVTRTGSGGGQDQQVAVDGYDTGLCVSDVIYVYDLEVPADQAETMVPKPRDDEVEQFYLWDIETVNKAMFNGEFKANTAMVIVDFFVRHGIITDDNEPDYMEIVTRLRRPLPVPLSAPSEV
;
A
#
# COMPACT_ATOMS: atom_id res chain seq x y z
N MET A 1 -34.31 4.52 11.67
CA MET A 1 -33.91 3.45 10.75
C MET A 1 -32.81 4.01 9.87
N ALA A 2 -31.58 3.51 9.97
CA ALA A 2 -30.54 3.88 9.01
C ALA A 2 -31.01 3.39 7.63
N ALA A 3 -30.94 4.25 6.61
CA ALA A 3 -31.24 3.83 5.24
C ALA A 3 -30.34 2.65 4.89
N ALA A 4 -30.89 1.57 4.34
CA ALA A 4 -30.08 0.48 3.82
C ALA A 4 -29.16 1.06 2.74
N GLN A 5 -27.87 1.05 2.99
CA GLN A 5 -26.87 1.52 2.04
C GLN A 5 -26.96 0.59 0.82
N GLN A 6 -27.06 1.15 -0.39
CA GLN A 6 -27.06 0.34 -1.60
C GLN A 6 -25.77 -0.49 -1.65
N PRO A 7 -25.85 -1.77 -2.05
CA PRO A 7 -24.65 -2.59 -2.22
C PRO A 7 -23.75 -1.93 -3.27
N LYS A 8 -22.44 -1.92 -2.98
CA LYS A 8 -21.42 -1.38 -3.88
C LYS A 8 -21.33 -2.21 -5.16
N ASN A 9 -20.76 -1.65 -6.22
CA ASN A 9 -20.30 -2.38 -7.40
C ASN A 9 -18.75 -2.43 -7.45
N TYR A 10 -18.17 -2.99 -8.51
CA TYR A 10 -16.71 -3.04 -8.65
C TYR A 10 -16.09 -1.66 -8.80
N LEU A 11 -16.70 -0.75 -9.55
CA LEU A 11 -16.19 0.62 -9.71
C LEU A 11 -16.20 1.39 -8.38
N ASP A 12 -17.20 1.19 -7.52
CA ASP A 12 -17.25 1.75 -6.17
C ASP A 12 -16.06 1.28 -5.32
N ILE A 13 -15.66 0.01 -5.43
CA ILE A 13 -14.46 -0.52 -4.74
C ILE A 13 -13.20 0.18 -5.24
N ILE A 14 -13.09 0.40 -6.55
CA ILE A 14 -11.97 1.14 -7.14
C ILE A 14 -11.98 2.59 -6.66
N ASN A 15 -13.14 3.26 -6.63
CA ASN A 15 -13.31 4.63 -6.15
C ASN A 15 -12.91 4.83 -4.69
N GLU A 16 -13.24 3.85 -3.83
CA GLU A 16 -12.87 3.91 -2.42
C GLU A 16 -11.36 3.76 -2.20
N THR A 17 -10.68 3.01 -3.07
CA THR A 17 -9.25 2.73 -2.91
C THR A 17 -8.39 3.80 -3.60
N ASP A 18 -8.67 4.07 -4.87
CA ASP A 18 -8.03 5.10 -5.69
C ASP A 18 -8.80 6.43 -5.60
N SER A 19 -8.81 7.05 -4.42
CA SER A 19 -9.63 8.23 -4.12
C SER A 19 -8.94 9.57 -4.40
N PHE A 20 -7.68 9.57 -4.85
CA PHE A 20 -6.95 10.79 -5.15
C PHE A 20 -7.28 11.30 -6.57
N PRO A 21 -7.55 12.59 -6.78
CA PRO A 21 -7.86 13.11 -8.12
C PRO A 21 -6.69 12.90 -9.09
N GLN A 22 -6.96 12.67 -10.38
CA GLN A 22 -5.92 12.62 -11.41
C GLN A 22 -5.48 14.05 -11.76
N VAL A 23 -4.47 14.54 -11.03
CA VAL A 23 -3.90 15.88 -11.21
C VAL A 23 -2.38 15.81 -11.23
N ASP A 24 -1.76 16.74 -11.95
CA ASP A 24 -0.31 16.97 -11.84
C ASP A 24 -0.02 17.66 -10.50
N ILE A 25 0.35 16.87 -9.49
CA ILE A 25 0.56 17.35 -8.12
C ILE A 25 1.66 18.42 -8.08
N ALA A 26 2.69 18.32 -8.93
CA ALA A 26 3.80 19.26 -8.95
C ALA A 26 3.41 20.64 -9.49
N GLN A 27 2.31 20.73 -10.24
CA GLN A 27 1.81 21.96 -10.87
C GLN A 27 0.55 22.52 -10.19
N LEU A 28 0.11 21.95 -9.06
CA LEU A 28 -1.08 22.44 -8.35
C LEU A 28 -0.85 23.88 -7.82
N PRO A 29 -1.69 24.87 -8.22
CA PRO A 29 -1.55 26.24 -7.76
C PRO A 29 -1.92 26.38 -6.28
N HIS A 30 -1.24 27.28 -5.56
CA HIS A 30 -1.61 27.64 -4.20
C HIS A 30 -2.96 28.39 -4.21
N VAL A 31 -3.99 27.75 -3.66
CA VAL A 31 -5.26 28.41 -3.35
C VAL A 31 -5.39 28.42 -1.85
N ALA A 32 -5.32 29.62 -1.24
CA ALA A 32 -5.35 29.79 0.22
C ALA A 32 -6.55 29.11 0.90
N ASP A 33 -7.64 28.88 0.13
CA ASP A 33 -8.90 28.30 0.58
C ASP A 33 -9.16 26.87 0.04
N PHE A 34 -8.22 26.20 -0.66
CA PHE A 34 -8.45 24.87 -1.25
C PHE A 34 -7.45 23.79 -0.78
N HIS A 35 -8.00 22.69 -0.26
CA HIS A 35 -7.32 21.44 0.10
C HIS A 35 -6.88 20.67 -1.15
N PRO A 36 -5.61 20.23 -1.35
CA PRO A 36 -4.37 20.41 -0.55
C PRO A 36 -3.18 20.96 -1.36
N ASP A 37 -2.37 21.80 -0.72
CA ASP A 37 -1.04 22.22 -1.19
C ASP A 37 0.02 21.15 -0.87
N TYR A 38 0.91 20.84 -1.82
CA TYR A 38 1.96 19.83 -1.65
C TYR A 38 3.38 20.40 -1.85
N TYR A 39 4.34 19.80 -1.14
CA TYR A 39 5.78 19.95 -1.37
C TYR A 39 6.32 18.64 -1.94
N ALA A 40 7.10 18.73 -3.03
CA ALA A 40 7.85 17.60 -3.55
C ALA A 40 8.97 17.22 -2.57
N PHE A 41 8.99 15.97 -2.12
CA PHE A 41 10.08 15.42 -1.34
C PHE A 41 11.19 14.94 -2.27
N LEU A 42 12.39 15.51 -2.14
CA LEU A 42 13.54 15.24 -2.99
C LEU A 42 14.65 14.54 -2.20
N LEU A 43 15.31 13.58 -2.85
CA LEU A 43 16.48 12.90 -2.32
C LEU A 43 17.77 13.58 -2.82
N PRO A 44 18.92 13.37 -2.16
CA PRO A 44 20.18 13.99 -2.59
C PRO A 44 20.51 13.63 -4.04
N ASP A 45 20.96 14.63 -4.80
CA ASP A 45 21.36 14.49 -6.20
C ASP A 45 20.29 13.89 -7.14
N ASP A 46 19.01 13.94 -6.75
CA ASP A 46 17.87 13.52 -7.57
C ASP A 46 16.79 14.60 -7.62
N ALA A 47 16.54 15.14 -8.81
CA ALA A 47 15.54 16.18 -9.02
C ALA A 47 14.10 15.64 -9.11
N ARG A 48 13.92 14.30 -9.12
CA ARG A 48 12.59 13.67 -9.23
C ARG A 48 11.89 13.69 -7.86
N PRO A 49 10.57 13.95 -7.80
CA PRO A 49 9.82 13.88 -6.56
C PRO A 49 9.65 12.44 -6.09
N HIS A 50 10.23 12.08 -4.96
CA HIS A 50 10.08 10.76 -4.33
C HIS A 50 8.88 10.66 -3.37
N GLY A 51 8.21 11.79 -3.12
CA GLY A 51 6.99 11.86 -2.34
C GLY A 51 6.33 13.24 -2.41
N PHE A 52 5.10 13.34 -1.93
CA PHE A 52 4.37 14.60 -1.84
C PHE A 52 3.86 14.85 -0.43
N ILE A 53 4.43 15.86 0.21
CA ILE A 53 4.17 16.21 1.61
C ILE A 53 3.12 17.32 1.65
N PRO A 54 1.96 17.12 2.29
CA PRO A 54 0.97 18.19 2.47
C PRO A 54 1.55 19.40 3.21
N ALA A 55 1.15 20.62 2.84
CA ALA A 55 1.66 21.85 3.45
C ALA A 55 1.39 21.92 4.98
N ASN A 56 0.29 21.36 5.46
CA ASN A 56 0.01 21.25 6.90
C ASN A 56 0.95 20.27 7.62
N VAL A 57 1.45 19.24 6.93
CA VAL A 57 2.50 18.36 7.47
C VAL A 57 3.82 19.13 7.49
N VAL A 58 4.17 19.83 6.40
CA VAL A 58 5.41 20.63 6.33
C VAL A 58 5.46 21.72 7.40
N SER A 59 4.35 22.39 7.70
CA SER A 59 4.31 23.47 8.71
C SER A 59 4.46 22.98 10.15
N GLN A 60 4.10 21.72 10.43
CA GLN A 60 4.17 21.12 11.77
C GLN A 60 5.44 20.28 11.98
N MET A 61 5.98 19.68 10.91
CA MET A 61 7.13 18.77 10.99
C MET A 61 8.35 19.50 11.58
N PRO A 62 9.05 18.92 12.58
CA PRO A 62 10.11 19.61 13.30
C PRO A 62 11.46 19.52 12.57
N TRP A 63 11.51 20.00 11.32
CA TRP A 63 12.63 19.92 10.38
C TRP A 63 13.99 20.16 11.05
N THR A 64 14.98 19.32 10.69
CA THR A 64 16.37 19.46 11.11
C THR A 64 17.15 20.24 10.05
N VAL A 65 18.41 20.54 10.34
CA VAL A 65 19.33 21.21 9.39
C VAL A 65 19.69 20.34 8.18
N ASP A 66 19.34 19.05 8.22
CA ASP A 66 19.59 18.08 7.16
C ASP A 66 18.55 18.19 6.02
N PHE A 67 17.58 19.10 6.15
CA PHE A 67 16.54 19.36 5.16
C PHE A 67 16.54 20.83 4.73
N VAL A 68 16.31 21.07 3.43
CA VAL A 68 16.14 22.41 2.87
C VAL A 68 14.73 22.55 2.31
N LEU A 69 14.00 23.55 2.78
CA LEU A 69 12.66 23.88 2.29
C LEU A 69 12.76 25.01 1.26
N SER A 70 12.08 24.87 0.13
CA SER A 70 11.91 25.97 -0.83
C SER A 70 11.16 27.14 -0.18
N THR A 71 11.43 28.37 -0.62
CA THR A 71 10.72 29.56 -0.13
C THR A 71 9.23 29.53 -0.47
N THR A 72 8.38 29.87 0.49
CA THR A 72 6.93 29.97 0.33
C THR A 72 6.56 30.90 -0.84
N GLY A 73 5.72 30.42 -1.76
CA GLY A 73 5.20 31.20 -2.90
C GLY A 73 5.93 31.01 -4.23
N GLN A 74 7.05 30.27 -4.27
CA GLN A 74 7.70 29.84 -5.51
C GLN A 74 7.40 28.36 -5.77
N LEU A 75 7.00 28.05 -7.01
CA LEU A 75 6.76 26.68 -7.48
C LEU A 75 7.94 26.22 -8.37
N PRO A 76 8.31 24.92 -8.35
CA PRO A 76 7.76 23.89 -7.47
C PRO A 76 8.24 24.05 -6.02
N ARG A 77 7.35 23.73 -5.07
CA ARG A 77 7.70 23.70 -3.64
C ARG A 77 8.40 22.40 -3.31
N THR A 78 9.49 22.45 -2.55
CA THR A 78 10.32 21.28 -2.27
C THR A 78 10.69 21.17 -0.80
N VAL A 79 10.81 19.93 -0.33
CA VAL A 79 11.57 19.54 0.85
C VAL A 79 12.70 18.66 0.36
N GLN A 80 13.93 19.16 0.42
CA GLN A 80 15.12 18.46 -0.04
C GLN A 80 15.85 17.83 1.16
N LEU A 81 16.03 16.51 1.15
CA LEU A 81 16.97 15.84 2.04
C LEU A 81 18.41 16.07 1.55
N LEU A 82 19.32 16.41 2.46
CA LEU A 82 20.73 16.65 2.17
C LEU A 82 21.59 15.41 2.45
N ASP A 83 22.61 15.20 1.62
CA ASP A 83 23.70 14.27 1.95
C ASP A 83 24.73 14.95 2.86
N ILE A 84 24.56 14.79 4.17
CA ILE A 84 25.50 15.30 5.17
C ILE A 84 26.84 14.53 5.19
N SER A 85 26.89 13.33 4.61
CA SER A 85 28.12 12.52 4.50
C SER A 85 29.04 12.99 3.37
N ARG A 86 28.53 13.81 2.45
CA ARG A 86 29.24 14.30 1.25
C ARG A 86 29.79 13.17 0.39
N GLY A 87 28.96 12.17 0.10
CA GLY A 87 29.26 11.04 -0.79
C GLY A 87 30.06 9.91 -0.15
N THR A 88 30.26 9.92 1.18
CA THR A 88 31.06 8.88 1.86
C THR A 88 30.20 7.68 2.29
N ASP A 89 28.99 7.93 2.80
CA ASP A 89 28.01 6.90 3.18
C ASP A 89 26.60 7.52 3.13
N THR A 90 26.23 7.96 1.92
CA THR A 90 25.03 8.77 1.68
C THR A 90 23.76 8.06 2.14
N ALA A 91 23.62 6.75 1.88
CA ALA A 91 22.44 5.98 2.29
C ALA A 91 22.30 5.96 3.83
N ALA A 92 23.37 5.65 4.56
CA ALA A 92 23.34 5.61 6.02
C ALA A 92 23.05 6.98 6.63
N ALA A 93 23.64 8.04 6.08
CA ALA A 93 23.40 9.41 6.54
C ALA A 93 21.96 9.85 6.30
N CYS A 94 21.40 9.59 5.11
CA CYS A 94 20.00 9.88 4.80
C CYS A 94 19.03 9.15 5.73
N ASN A 95 19.26 7.87 5.97
CA ASN A 95 18.43 7.06 6.87
C ASN A 95 18.49 7.59 8.31
N ALA A 96 19.68 8.00 8.78
CA ALA A 96 19.85 8.60 10.10
C ALA A 96 19.12 9.95 10.22
N SER A 97 19.20 10.81 9.20
CA SER A 97 18.50 12.11 9.18
C SER A 97 16.97 11.94 9.16
N LEU A 98 16.45 10.98 8.39
CA LEU A 98 15.03 10.64 8.37
C LEU A 98 14.57 10.10 9.74
N ALA A 99 15.30 9.14 10.31
CA ALA A 99 14.99 8.58 11.62
C ALA A 99 15.00 9.64 12.72
N GLN A 100 16.03 10.51 12.76
CA GLN A 100 16.11 11.60 13.73
C GLN A 100 14.91 12.56 13.63
N LEU A 101 14.48 12.89 12.41
CA LEU A 101 13.32 13.76 12.20
C LEU A 101 12.02 13.10 12.71
N ILE A 102 11.83 11.81 12.40
CA ILE A 102 10.66 11.03 12.81
C ILE A 102 10.61 10.87 14.33
N ASP A 103 11.74 10.52 14.96
CA ASP A 103 11.86 10.40 16.42
C ASP A 103 11.54 11.72 17.11
N LYS A 104 12.00 12.84 16.55
CA LYS A 104 11.71 14.18 17.07
C LYS A 104 10.22 14.52 16.95
N ALA A 105 9.56 14.15 15.85
CA ALA A 105 8.12 14.34 15.68
C ALA A 105 7.32 13.50 16.68
N GLN A 106 7.70 12.23 16.87
CA GLN A 106 7.11 11.32 17.86
C GLN A 106 7.27 11.84 19.30
N ALA A 107 8.48 12.29 19.66
CA ALA A 107 8.76 12.86 20.98
C ALA A 107 7.92 14.12 21.28
N GLN A 108 7.50 14.85 20.25
CA GLN A 108 6.61 16.00 20.35
C GLN A 108 5.12 15.64 20.27
N GLY A 109 4.77 14.37 20.09
CA GLY A 109 3.38 13.91 19.96
C GLY A 109 2.69 14.36 18.67
N LEU A 110 3.47 14.67 17.62
CA LEU A 110 2.94 15.10 16.33
C LEU A 110 2.45 13.90 15.51
N PHE A 111 1.43 14.13 14.67
CA PHE A 111 0.84 13.13 13.78
C PHE A 111 0.42 11.84 14.50
N PRO A 112 -0.40 11.92 15.58
CA PRO A 112 -0.64 10.80 16.49
C PRO A 112 -1.33 9.61 15.81
N LYS A 113 -2.12 9.84 14.77
CA LYS A 113 -2.79 8.76 14.01
C LYS A 113 -1.81 7.95 13.17
N THR A 114 -0.77 8.62 12.68
CA THR A 114 0.25 8.05 11.80
C THR A 114 1.44 7.53 12.60
N LEU A 115 2.09 8.39 13.40
CA LEU A 115 3.31 8.09 14.16
C LEU A 115 3.06 7.53 15.57
N GLY A 116 1.86 7.68 16.13
CA GLY A 116 1.52 7.20 17.48
C GLY A 116 1.26 5.69 17.56
N ARG A 117 1.29 4.99 16.42
CA ARG A 117 1.16 3.53 16.36
C ARG A 117 2.45 2.88 16.86
N LYS A 118 2.36 1.77 17.60
CA LYS A 118 3.55 1.00 18.01
C LYS A 118 4.40 0.70 16.77
N PRO A 119 5.71 1.00 16.80
CA PRO A 119 6.60 0.61 15.72
C PRO A 119 6.57 -0.92 15.59
N LYS A 120 5.96 -1.45 14.53
CA LYS A 120 6.48 -2.68 13.95
C LYS A 120 7.81 -2.25 13.33
N GLY A 121 8.93 -2.83 13.73
CA GLY A 121 10.28 -2.42 13.33
C GLY A 121 10.57 -2.66 11.84
N GLU A 122 9.73 -2.10 10.98
CA GLU A 122 9.68 -2.34 9.54
C GLU A 122 9.80 -1.00 8.82
N ASP A 123 10.92 -0.83 8.14
CA ASP A 123 11.13 0.29 7.25
C ASP A 123 10.62 -0.04 5.85
N PHE A 124 10.13 0.98 5.15
CA PHE A 124 9.90 0.95 3.71
C PHE A 124 11.05 1.64 3.00
N ARG A 125 11.56 0.98 1.94
CA ARG A 125 12.50 1.62 1.01
C ARG A 125 11.77 2.70 0.22
N ILE A 126 12.46 3.78 -0.09
CA ILE A 126 11.95 4.81 -1.00
C ILE A 126 12.13 4.30 -2.43
N MET A 127 11.02 3.99 -3.10
CA MET A 127 11.06 3.48 -4.47
C MET A 127 11.66 4.51 -5.44
N GLY A 128 12.27 3.97 -6.48
CA GLY A 128 12.89 4.75 -7.54
C GLY A 128 14.14 5.53 -7.16
N ALA A 129 14.55 5.53 -5.89
CA ALA A 129 15.81 6.14 -5.45
C ALA A 129 17.00 5.58 -6.26
N ILE A 130 17.97 6.43 -6.55
CA ILE A 130 19.26 5.99 -7.13
C ILE A 130 20.00 5.10 -6.14
N ASN A 131 20.97 4.32 -6.63
CA ASN A 131 21.81 3.51 -5.77
C ASN A 131 22.88 4.40 -5.10
N TYR A 132 22.70 4.70 -3.82
CA TYR A 132 23.60 5.56 -3.07
C TYR A 132 24.81 4.79 -2.52
N GLN A 133 25.90 5.51 -2.23
CA GLN A 133 27.05 4.95 -1.51
C GLN A 133 26.62 4.51 -0.10
N GLY A 134 27.11 3.34 0.32
CA GLY A 134 26.82 2.77 1.64
C GLY A 134 26.42 1.30 1.60
N LYS A 135 26.16 0.70 2.77
CA LYS A 135 25.66 -0.68 2.86
C LYS A 135 24.26 -0.75 2.25
N ASN A 136 24.07 -1.63 1.26
CA ASN A 136 22.84 -1.85 0.48
C ASN A 136 22.33 -0.65 -0.35
N GLY A 137 22.86 0.57 -0.17
CA GLY A 137 22.52 1.76 -0.97
C GLY A 137 21.05 2.23 -0.86
N LEU A 138 20.27 1.62 0.04
CA LEU A 138 18.85 1.87 0.21
C LEU A 138 18.62 3.08 1.11
N ILE A 139 17.80 4.02 0.63
CA ILE A 139 17.15 5.00 1.51
C ILE A 139 15.80 4.43 1.95
N GLN A 140 15.53 4.48 3.25
CA GLN A 140 14.35 3.91 3.86
C GLN A 140 13.87 4.76 5.04
N MET A 141 12.62 4.56 5.43
CA MET A 141 12.03 5.19 6.61
C MET A 141 11.03 4.26 7.27
N GLN A 142 10.74 4.52 8.55
CA GLN A 142 9.72 3.81 9.29
C GLN A 142 8.40 3.77 8.50
N ARG A 143 7.82 2.57 8.33
CA ARG A 143 6.56 2.37 7.59
C ARG A 143 5.44 3.31 8.00
N SER A 144 5.31 3.59 9.29
CA SER A 144 4.30 4.51 9.81
C SER A 144 4.52 5.94 9.33
N ALA A 145 5.74 6.39 9.05
CA ALA A 145 6.02 7.74 8.57
C ALA A 145 5.79 7.91 7.06
N ALA A 146 5.80 6.81 6.27
CA ALA A 146 5.70 6.87 4.82
C ALA A 146 4.51 7.70 4.27
N PRO A 147 3.29 7.61 4.83
CA PRO A 147 2.16 8.47 4.43
C PRO A 147 2.40 9.97 4.64
N LEU A 148 3.19 10.38 5.65
CA LEU A 148 3.49 11.79 5.90
C LEU A 148 4.40 12.37 4.81
N PHE A 149 5.34 11.57 4.31
CA PHE A 149 6.23 11.96 3.22
C PHE A 149 5.61 11.75 1.83
N GLY A 150 4.48 11.04 1.77
CA GLY A 150 3.77 10.73 0.52
C GLY A 150 4.61 9.90 -0.45
N ILE A 151 5.51 9.05 0.06
CA ILE A 151 6.30 8.14 -0.76
C ILE A 151 5.43 6.99 -1.30
N ALA A 152 5.93 6.27 -2.32
CA ALA A 152 5.29 5.02 -2.74
C ALA A 152 5.56 3.90 -1.72
N ASN A 153 4.50 3.44 -1.09
CA ASN A 153 4.50 2.25 -0.23
C ASN A 153 4.58 0.97 -1.06
N ARG A 154 5.02 -0.10 -0.41
CA ARG A 154 5.13 -1.44 -1.01
C ARG A 154 4.38 -2.45 -0.17
N GLY A 155 3.47 -3.19 -0.78
CA GLY A 155 2.81 -4.35 -0.19
C GLY A 155 2.89 -5.55 -1.14
N SER A 156 2.77 -6.76 -0.60
CA SER A 156 2.68 -7.98 -1.39
C SER A 156 1.46 -8.77 -0.95
N HIS A 157 0.59 -9.10 -1.92
CA HIS A 157 -0.67 -9.78 -1.66
C HIS A 157 -0.75 -11.05 -2.50
N MET A 158 -1.17 -12.15 -1.89
CA MET A 158 -1.38 -13.44 -2.55
C MET A 158 -2.83 -13.88 -2.49
N THR A 159 -3.38 -14.28 -3.64
CA THR A 159 -4.68 -14.96 -3.73
C THR A 159 -4.46 -16.46 -3.94
N MET A 160 -4.76 -17.26 -2.91
CA MET A 160 -4.73 -18.72 -2.98
C MET A 160 -6.10 -19.24 -3.39
N TYR A 161 -6.13 -20.14 -4.37
CA TYR A 161 -7.38 -20.69 -4.89
C TYR A 161 -7.25 -22.16 -5.28
N ILE A 162 -8.39 -22.85 -5.33
CA ILE A 162 -8.52 -24.15 -5.99
C ILE A 162 -9.33 -23.98 -7.27
N LYS A 163 -9.04 -24.82 -8.26
CA LYS A 163 -9.78 -24.88 -9.51
C LYS A 163 -10.26 -26.30 -9.77
N SER A 164 -11.56 -26.46 -9.98
CA SER A 164 -12.16 -27.74 -10.35
C SER A 164 -11.64 -28.18 -11.72
N LYS A 165 -11.10 -29.40 -11.82
CA LYS A 165 -10.66 -29.96 -13.11
C LYS A 165 -11.82 -30.28 -14.04
N GLU A 166 -13.01 -30.53 -13.50
CA GLU A 166 -14.19 -30.93 -14.26
C GLU A 166 -14.97 -29.72 -14.77
N THR A 167 -15.23 -28.76 -13.88
CA THR A 167 -16.11 -27.60 -14.17
C THR A 167 -15.32 -26.34 -14.49
N GLY A 168 -14.03 -26.28 -14.15
CA GLY A 168 -13.22 -25.06 -14.22
C GLY A 168 -13.54 -24.02 -13.15
N GLU A 169 -14.50 -24.31 -12.26
CA GLU A 169 -14.93 -23.41 -11.18
C GLU A 169 -13.78 -23.10 -10.21
N ILE A 170 -13.69 -21.83 -9.83
CA ILE A 170 -12.68 -21.32 -8.90
C ILE A 170 -13.32 -21.10 -7.52
N LYS A 171 -12.61 -21.52 -6.47
CA LYS A 171 -12.89 -21.10 -5.09
C LYS A 171 -11.65 -20.50 -4.46
N ILE A 172 -11.82 -19.43 -3.69
CA ILE A 172 -10.74 -18.62 -3.12
C ILE A 172 -10.68 -18.82 -1.61
N TRP A 173 -9.47 -18.94 -1.07
CA TRP A 173 -9.23 -18.90 0.37
C TRP A 173 -9.23 -17.45 0.88
N VAL A 174 -10.26 -17.09 1.64
CA VAL A 174 -10.48 -15.74 2.16
C VAL A 174 -10.32 -15.73 3.69
N PRO A 175 -9.32 -15.04 4.24
CA PRO A 175 -9.19 -14.86 5.68
C PRO A 175 -10.10 -13.76 6.22
N ARG A 176 -10.45 -13.88 7.50
CA ARG A 176 -10.98 -12.79 8.31
C ARG A 176 -9.89 -12.30 9.25
N ARG A 177 -9.60 -11.01 9.20
CA ARG A 177 -8.64 -10.34 10.08
C ARG A 177 -9.14 -10.39 11.52
N SER A 178 -8.23 -10.61 12.46
CA SER A 178 -8.52 -10.56 13.89
C SER A 178 -9.12 -9.21 14.30
N HIS A 179 -10.12 -9.27 15.17
CA HIS A 179 -10.79 -8.09 15.71
C HIS A 179 -9.89 -7.25 16.64
N HIS A 180 -8.75 -7.78 17.06
CA HIS A 180 -7.78 -7.08 17.91
C HIS A 180 -6.77 -6.23 17.14
N LEU A 181 -6.72 -6.37 15.81
CA LEU A 181 -5.77 -5.60 15.01
C LEU A 181 -6.05 -4.11 15.04
N ALA A 182 -4.98 -3.33 15.12
CA ALA A 182 -5.05 -1.87 15.08
C ALA A 182 -5.50 -1.33 13.73
N THR A 183 -5.55 -2.12 12.66
CA THR A 183 -6.07 -1.67 11.36
C THR A 183 -7.01 -2.71 10.77
N TYR A 184 -8.17 -2.23 10.29
CA TYR A 184 -9.22 -3.04 9.67
C TYR A 184 -9.63 -4.29 10.47
N PRO A 185 -9.95 -4.16 11.78
CA PRO A 185 -10.34 -5.30 12.60
C PRO A 185 -11.60 -5.99 12.05
N GLY A 186 -11.59 -7.31 11.93
CA GLY A 186 -12.75 -8.11 11.48
C GLY A 186 -13.07 -8.06 9.99
N LYS A 187 -12.35 -7.25 9.20
CA LYS A 187 -12.51 -7.17 7.74
C LYS A 187 -11.93 -8.43 7.07
N LEU A 188 -12.44 -8.74 5.89
CA LEU A 188 -11.88 -9.80 5.04
C LEU A 188 -10.62 -9.30 4.32
N ASP A 189 -9.66 -10.21 4.09
CA ASP A 189 -8.38 -9.92 3.45
C ASP A 189 -8.09 -10.87 2.26
N ASN A 190 -6.93 -10.71 1.61
CA ASN A 190 -6.39 -11.66 0.64
C ASN A 190 -5.78 -12.81 1.44
N THR A 191 -5.58 -13.99 0.84
CA THR A 191 -5.11 -15.17 1.59
C THR A 191 -3.88 -14.88 2.46
N VAL A 192 -2.93 -14.13 1.90
CA VAL A 192 -1.76 -13.61 2.60
C VAL A 192 -1.51 -12.19 2.12
N ALA A 193 -1.28 -11.23 3.03
CA ALA A 193 -1.09 -9.83 2.67
C ALA A 193 -0.18 -9.05 3.64
N GLY A 194 1.05 -8.78 3.21
CA GLY A 194 2.08 -8.11 4.01
C GLY A 194 2.54 -6.77 3.46
N GLY A 195 3.12 -5.94 4.34
CA GLY A 195 3.91 -4.77 3.90
C GLY A 195 5.32 -5.21 3.55
N THR A 196 5.79 -4.93 2.34
CA THR A 196 7.11 -5.42 1.90
C THR A 196 8.22 -4.55 2.47
N ARG A 197 9.02 -5.14 3.36
CA ARG A 197 10.12 -4.47 4.07
C ARG A 197 11.15 -3.91 3.10
N ALA A 198 11.93 -2.94 3.57
CA ALA A 198 12.91 -2.23 2.76
C ALA A 198 13.91 -3.19 2.10
N GLU A 199 14.56 -4.05 2.89
CA GLU A 199 15.58 -4.98 2.41
C GLU A 199 15.01 -6.23 1.72
N GLU A 200 13.70 -6.43 1.81
CA GLU A 200 13.02 -7.65 1.37
C GLU A 200 12.43 -7.51 -0.04
N SER A 201 12.55 -8.56 -0.85
CA SER A 201 11.84 -8.68 -2.11
C SER A 201 10.36 -9.00 -1.90
N PRO A 202 9.47 -8.63 -2.84
CA PRO A 202 8.05 -8.97 -2.74
C PRO A 202 7.76 -10.48 -2.58
N LEU A 203 8.58 -11.35 -3.19
CA LEU A 203 8.42 -12.80 -3.07
C LEU A 203 8.84 -13.33 -1.70
N GLU A 204 9.96 -12.83 -1.14
CA GLU A 204 10.37 -13.18 0.23
C GLU A 204 9.29 -12.79 1.24
N CYS A 205 8.69 -11.60 1.07
CA CYS A 205 7.56 -11.15 1.87
C CYS A 205 6.39 -12.14 1.79
N ILE A 206 5.96 -12.56 0.59
CA ILE A 206 4.90 -13.57 0.47
C ILE A 206 5.27 -14.89 1.16
N ILE A 207 6.50 -15.38 1.00
CA ILE A 207 6.92 -16.65 1.62
C ILE A 207 6.90 -16.55 3.15
N HIS A 208 7.41 -15.46 3.70
CA HIS A 208 7.44 -15.19 5.14
C HIS A 208 6.03 -15.05 5.71
N GLU A 209 5.21 -14.16 5.14
CA GLU A 209 3.84 -13.90 5.57
C GLU A 209 2.93 -15.13 5.40
N SER A 210 3.21 -15.99 4.40
CA SER A 210 2.46 -17.24 4.24
C SER A 210 2.67 -18.23 5.38
N ASP A 211 3.85 -18.23 5.99
CA ASP A 211 4.14 -19.03 7.18
C ASP A 211 3.45 -18.44 8.43
N GLU A 212 3.52 -17.11 8.59
CA GLU A 212 2.99 -16.37 9.75
C GLU A 212 1.45 -16.27 9.76
N GLU A 213 0.81 -15.92 8.65
CA GLU A 213 -0.63 -15.67 8.60
C GLU A 213 -1.44 -16.94 8.29
N ALA A 214 -0.87 -17.87 7.50
CA ALA A 214 -1.62 -18.96 6.88
C ALA A 214 -1.07 -20.37 7.16
N SER A 215 0.01 -20.51 7.95
CA SER A 215 0.66 -21.81 8.22
C SER A 215 1.07 -22.58 6.95
N LEU A 216 1.31 -21.89 5.83
CA LEU A 216 1.67 -22.53 4.57
C LEU A 216 3.18 -22.82 4.53
N PRO A 217 3.60 -24.05 4.22
CA PRO A 217 5.03 -24.37 4.16
C PRO A 217 5.76 -23.56 3.08
N ALA A 218 6.89 -22.96 3.44
CA ALA A 218 7.71 -22.13 2.54
C ALA A 218 8.08 -22.85 1.22
N ASP A 219 8.43 -24.13 1.28
CA ASP A 219 8.77 -24.93 0.09
C ASP A 219 7.58 -25.10 -0.86
N PHE A 220 6.37 -25.23 -0.31
CA PHE A 220 5.16 -25.33 -1.11
C PHE A 220 4.85 -23.98 -1.78
N VAL A 221 4.86 -22.89 -1.01
CA VAL A 221 4.61 -21.54 -1.52
C VAL A 221 5.61 -21.19 -2.62
N SER A 222 6.91 -21.35 -2.35
CA SER A 222 7.99 -21.04 -3.30
C SER A 222 7.87 -21.80 -4.62
N LYS A 223 7.35 -23.04 -4.59
CA LYS A 223 7.17 -23.88 -5.77
C LYS A 223 5.94 -23.52 -6.60
N HIS A 224 4.87 -23.07 -5.95
CA HIS A 224 3.55 -22.96 -6.57
C HIS A 224 3.09 -21.52 -6.82
N VAL A 225 3.62 -20.55 -6.07
CA VAL A 225 3.24 -19.15 -6.20
C VAL A 225 3.75 -18.55 -7.51
N LYS A 226 2.94 -17.70 -8.14
CA LYS A 226 3.28 -16.98 -9.36
C LYS A 226 3.10 -15.49 -9.15
N ALA A 227 4.10 -14.70 -9.51
CA ALA A 227 3.93 -13.26 -9.69
C ALA A 227 3.05 -13.03 -10.92
N VAL A 228 1.96 -12.27 -10.75
CA VAL A 228 0.94 -12.08 -11.79
C VAL A 228 0.67 -10.60 -12.13
N GLY A 229 1.41 -9.69 -11.51
CA GLY A 229 1.39 -8.27 -11.85
C GLY A 229 1.52 -7.38 -10.62
N VAL A 230 1.02 -6.16 -10.76
CA VAL A 230 0.93 -5.17 -9.69
C VAL A 230 -0.43 -4.49 -9.74
N VAL A 231 -0.91 -4.02 -8.60
CA VAL A 231 -1.98 -3.03 -8.49
C VAL A 231 -1.39 -1.75 -7.93
N THR A 232 -1.71 -0.62 -8.55
CA THR A 232 -1.24 0.70 -8.11
C THR A 232 -2.40 1.65 -7.95
N TYR A 233 -2.40 2.41 -6.86
CA TYR A 233 -3.45 3.39 -6.56
C TYR A 233 -2.91 4.52 -5.68
N VAL A 234 -3.67 5.62 -5.60
CA VAL A 234 -3.38 6.72 -4.69
C VAL A 234 -4.62 7.03 -3.86
N THR A 235 -4.49 6.93 -2.54
CA THR A 235 -5.55 7.29 -1.59
C THR A 235 -5.28 8.66 -0.99
N ARG A 236 -6.32 9.50 -0.87
CA ARG A 236 -6.28 10.67 0.00
C ARG A 236 -6.88 10.33 1.34
N THR A 237 -6.13 10.46 2.43
CA THR A 237 -6.67 10.24 3.78
C THR A 237 -7.68 11.33 4.15
N GLY A 238 -8.71 11.00 4.91
CA GLY A 238 -9.88 11.83 5.21
C GLY A 238 -10.88 12.03 4.05
N SER A 239 -10.76 11.31 2.93
CA SER A 239 -11.71 11.34 1.81
C SER A 239 -12.96 10.48 2.00
N GLY A 240 -12.95 9.56 2.98
CA GLY A 240 -14.04 8.60 3.23
C GLY A 240 -13.91 7.28 2.48
N GLY A 241 -12.86 7.16 1.65
CA GLY A 241 -12.47 5.91 1.00
C GLY A 241 -11.43 5.11 1.81
N GLY A 242 -11.35 3.81 1.55
CA GLY A 242 -10.22 2.95 1.94
C GLY A 242 -9.75 3.08 3.39
N GLN A 243 -8.56 3.67 3.57
CA GLN A 243 -7.88 3.84 4.87
C GLN A 243 -8.65 4.68 5.89
N ASP A 244 -9.69 5.40 5.45
CA ASP A 244 -10.55 6.23 6.29
C ASP A 244 -11.74 5.48 6.90
N GLN A 245 -12.11 4.32 6.36
CA GLN A 245 -13.22 3.50 6.88
C GLN A 245 -12.83 2.68 8.13
N GLN A 246 -11.76 3.07 8.81
CA GLN A 246 -11.38 2.55 10.11
C GLN A 246 -12.31 3.12 11.21
N VAL A 247 -13.58 2.72 11.22
CA VAL A 247 -14.59 3.25 12.17
C VAL A 247 -14.17 3.03 13.65
N ALA A 248 -13.31 2.06 13.91
CA ALA A 248 -12.80 1.72 15.25
C ALA A 248 -11.41 2.29 15.58
N VAL A 249 -10.64 2.76 14.58
CA VAL A 249 -9.29 3.30 14.77
C VAL A 249 -9.18 4.60 14.00
N ASP A 250 -8.85 5.68 14.69
CA ASP A 250 -8.58 6.99 14.09
C ASP A 250 -7.52 6.88 12.98
N GLY A 251 -7.92 6.57 11.74
CA GLY A 251 -7.11 6.09 10.61
C GLY A 251 -5.70 6.66 10.47
N TYR A 252 -5.39 7.34 9.37
CA TYR A 252 -4.18 8.17 9.31
C TYR A 252 -4.54 9.62 9.61
N ASP A 253 -3.53 10.47 9.78
CA ASP A 253 -3.74 11.93 9.73
C ASP A 253 -4.38 12.28 8.37
N THR A 254 -5.22 13.32 8.31
CA THR A 254 -6.06 13.61 7.14
C THR A 254 -5.31 14.45 6.09
N GLY A 255 -5.68 14.29 4.82
CA GLY A 255 -5.13 15.03 3.68
C GLY A 255 -3.81 14.50 3.11
N LEU A 256 -3.31 13.36 3.61
CA LEU A 256 -2.09 12.73 3.12
C LEU A 256 -2.31 12.13 1.74
N CYS A 257 -1.28 12.22 0.87
CA CYS A 257 -1.24 11.57 -0.43
C CYS A 257 -0.53 10.22 -0.26
N VAL A 258 -1.28 9.12 -0.26
CA VAL A 258 -0.74 7.78 -0.01
C VAL A 258 -0.71 7.02 -1.32
N SER A 259 0.48 6.88 -1.89
CA SER A 259 0.70 6.06 -3.08
C SER A 259 1.07 4.65 -2.66
N ASP A 260 0.40 3.63 -3.19
CA ASP A 260 0.68 2.23 -2.89
C ASP A 260 0.99 1.44 -4.17
N VAL A 261 2.01 0.59 -4.09
CA VAL A 261 2.31 -0.48 -5.05
C VAL A 261 2.06 -1.81 -4.35
N ILE A 262 1.07 -2.56 -4.84
CA ILE A 262 0.79 -3.91 -4.36
C ILE A 262 1.29 -4.91 -5.40
N TYR A 263 2.33 -5.68 -5.05
CA TYR A 263 2.78 -6.81 -5.85
C TYR A 263 1.80 -7.96 -5.70
N VAL A 264 1.27 -8.45 -6.81
CA VAL A 264 0.17 -9.43 -6.81
C VAL A 264 0.70 -10.80 -7.17
N TYR A 265 0.30 -11.78 -6.35
CA TYR A 265 0.66 -13.18 -6.48
C TYR A 265 -0.58 -14.06 -6.52
N ASP A 266 -0.52 -15.12 -7.31
CA ASP A 266 -1.52 -16.17 -7.34
C ASP A 266 -0.89 -17.49 -6.89
N LEU A 267 -1.62 -18.25 -6.07
CA LEU A 267 -1.26 -19.62 -5.70
C LEU A 267 -2.43 -20.55 -6.03
N GLU A 268 -2.32 -21.26 -7.15
CA GLU A 268 -3.23 -22.36 -7.47
C GLU A 268 -2.80 -23.62 -6.70
N VAL A 269 -3.67 -24.10 -5.82
CA VAL A 269 -3.43 -25.36 -5.13
C VAL A 269 -3.69 -26.52 -6.10
N PRO A 270 -2.71 -27.41 -6.34
CA PRO A 270 -2.94 -28.60 -7.15
C PRO A 270 -4.11 -29.43 -6.62
N ALA A 271 -4.96 -29.94 -7.52
CA ALA A 271 -6.19 -30.65 -7.13
C ALA A 271 -5.93 -31.89 -6.24
N ASP A 272 -4.79 -32.56 -6.41
CA ASP A 272 -4.34 -33.69 -5.60
C ASP A 272 -3.87 -33.29 -4.18
N GLN A 273 -3.66 -31.99 -3.94
CA GLN A 273 -3.22 -31.42 -2.67
C GLN A 273 -4.30 -30.54 -2.02
N ALA A 274 -5.45 -30.33 -2.66
CA ALA A 274 -6.49 -29.42 -2.19
C ALA A 274 -7.03 -29.76 -0.79
N GLU A 275 -7.04 -31.04 -0.41
CA GLU A 275 -7.50 -31.49 0.92
C GLU A 275 -6.44 -31.33 2.01
N THR A 276 -5.16 -31.33 1.65
CA THR A 276 -4.04 -31.30 2.61
C THR A 276 -3.45 -29.90 2.76
N MET A 277 -3.54 -29.08 1.72
CA MET A 277 -3.04 -27.71 1.72
C MET A 277 -4.16 -26.72 2.06
N VAL A 278 -4.52 -26.72 3.34
CA VAL A 278 -5.56 -25.86 3.92
C VAL A 278 -4.89 -24.79 4.80
N PRO A 279 -5.03 -23.49 4.48
CA PRO A 279 -4.44 -22.43 5.29
C PRO A 279 -5.07 -22.40 6.68
N LYS A 280 -4.26 -22.09 7.70
CA LYS A 280 -4.69 -22.00 9.09
C LYS A 280 -4.03 -20.81 9.76
N PRO A 281 -4.75 -20.08 10.64
CA PRO A 281 -4.13 -19.03 11.42
C PRO A 281 -3.01 -19.59 12.27
N ARG A 282 -1.87 -18.91 12.31
CA ARG A 282 -0.73 -19.26 13.18
C ARG A 282 -0.48 -18.18 14.21
N ASP A 283 -0.54 -16.92 13.80
CA ASP A 283 -0.45 -15.76 14.68
C ASP A 283 -1.83 -15.23 15.11
N ASP A 284 -1.86 -14.04 15.72
CA ASP A 284 -3.06 -13.35 16.17
C ASP A 284 -3.60 -12.34 15.14
N GLU A 285 -3.07 -12.31 13.92
CA GLU A 285 -3.50 -11.40 12.85
C GLU A 285 -4.71 -11.96 12.08
N VAL A 286 -4.82 -13.28 11.97
CA VAL A 286 -5.94 -13.95 11.29
C VAL A 286 -6.83 -14.70 12.29
N GLU A 287 -8.15 -14.52 12.18
CA GLU A 287 -9.12 -15.25 13.02
C GLU A 287 -9.47 -16.62 12.43
N GLN A 288 -9.73 -16.66 11.12
CA GLN A 288 -10.17 -17.86 10.40
C GLN A 288 -10.03 -17.69 8.89
N PHE A 289 -10.05 -18.81 8.17
CA PHE A 289 -10.09 -18.87 6.71
C PHE A 289 -11.40 -19.50 6.22
N TYR A 290 -11.92 -18.98 5.12
CA TYR A 290 -13.05 -19.57 4.39
C TYR A 290 -12.62 -19.98 3.00
N LEU A 291 -13.20 -21.06 2.47
CA LEU A 291 -13.08 -21.40 1.05
C LEU A 291 -14.39 -21.05 0.35
N TRP A 292 -14.39 -19.94 -0.40
CA TRP A 292 -15.61 -19.36 -0.97
C TRP A 292 -15.63 -19.40 -2.49
N ASP A 293 -16.82 -19.56 -3.05
CA ASP A 293 -17.06 -19.34 -4.47
C ASP A 293 -17.07 -17.83 -4.80
N ILE A 294 -17.00 -17.53 -6.10
CA ILE A 294 -16.97 -16.17 -6.62
C ILE A 294 -18.21 -15.36 -6.22
N GLU A 295 -19.40 -15.99 -6.18
CA GLU A 295 -20.65 -15.31 -5.82
C GLU A 295 -20.61 -14.82 -4.36
N THR A 296 -20.13 -15.65 -3.44
CA THR A 296 -19.99 -15.32 -2.02
C THR A 296 -18.94 -14.22 -1.82
N VAL A 297 -17.80 -14.30 -2.52
CA VAL A 297 -16.76 -13.25 -2.50
C VAL A 297 -17.34 -11.92 -2.99
N ASN A 298 -18.08 -11.91 -4.10
CA ASN A 298 -18.74 -10.71 -4.62
C ASN A 298 -19.72 -10.08 -3.63
N LYS A 299 -20.61 -10.90 -3.03
CA LYS A 299 -21.55 -10.41 -2.02
C LYS A 299 -20.84 -9.72 -0.87
N ALA A 300 -19.78 -10.34 -0.34
CA ALA A 300 -19.01 -9.78 0.76
C ALA A 300 -18.26 -8.49 0.36
N MET A 301 -17.69 -8.42 -0.85
CA MET A 301 -17.07 -7.19 -1.38
C MET A 301 -18.10 -6.06 -1.53
N PHE A 302 -19.27 -6.35 -2.10
CA PHE A 302 -20.32 -5.36 -2.33
C PHE A 302 -21.00 -4.89 -1.04
N ASN A 303 -20.99 -5.72 0.01
CA ASN A 303 -21.37 -5.33 1.37
C ASN A 303 -20.28 -4.53 2.10
N GLY A 304 -19.10 -4.32 1.49
CA GLY A 304 -17.98 -3.61 2.10
C GLY A 304 -17.31 -4.37 3.24
N GLU A 305 -17.39 -5.71 3.27
CA GLU A 305 -16.80 -6.54 4.33
C GLU A 305 -15.29 -6.72 4.17
N PHE A 306 -14.76 -6.55 2.96
CA PHE A 306 -13.33 -6.55 2.68
C PHE A 306 -12.65 -5.25 3.09
N LYS A 307 -11.36 -5.35 3.43
CA LYS A 307 -10.45 -4.20 3.39
C LYS A 307 -10.38 -3.68 1.94
N ALA A 308 -10.39 -2.37 1.75
CA ALA A 308 -10.60 -1.78 0.42
C ALA A 308 -9.52 -2.16 -0.61
N ASN A 309 -8.24 -2.01 -0.26
CA ASN A 309 -7.15 -2.36 -1.19
C ASN A 309 -7.09 -3.85 -1.50
N THR A 310 -7.50 -4.69 -0.56
CA THR A 310 -7.67 -6.12 -0.76
C THR A 310 -8.79 -6.43 -1.75
N ALA A 311 -9.96 -5.78 -1.61
CA ALA A 311 -11.05 -5.93 -2.56
C ALA A 311 -10.59 -5.53 -3.98
N MET A 312 -9.79 -4.46 -4.11
CA MET A 312 -9.17 -4.08 -5.38
C MET A 312 -8.26 -5.17 -5.97
N VAL A 313 -7.47 -5.89 -5.14
CA VAL A 313 -6.66 -7.03 -5.60
C VAL A 313 -7.53 -8.21 -6.05
N ILE A 314 -8.67 -8.46 -5.38
CA ILE A 314 -9.63 -9.49 -5.83
C ILE A 314 -10.27 -9.10 -7.17
N VAL A 315 -10.54 -7.81 -7.40
CA VAL A 315 -11.01 -7.32 -8.70
C VAL A 315 -9.96 -7.56 -9.79
N ASP A 316 -8.67 -7.26 -9.53
CA ASP A 316 -7.57 -7.60 -10.45
C ASP A 316 -7.48 -9.11 -10.72
N PHE A 317 -7.68 -9.96 -9.70
CA PHE A 317 -7.79 -11.40 -9.87
C PHE A 317 -8.96 -11.78 -10.81
N PHE A 318 -10.15 -11.20 -10.63
CA PHE A 318 -11.29 -11.46 -11.50
C PHE A 318 -11.06 -11.05 -12.95
N VAL A 319 -10.38 -9.92 -13.19
CA VAL A 319 -9.97 -9.49 -14.53
C VAL A 319 -9.03 -10.53 -15.16
N ARG A 320 -7.95 -10.89 -14.46
CA ARG A 320 -6.92 -11.80 -14.98
C ARG A 320 -7.41 -13.21 -15.23
N HIS A 321 -8.42 -13.66 -14.49
CA HIS A 321 -9.05 -14.98 -14.64
C HIS A 321 -10.30 -14.98 -15.54
N GLY A 322 -10.64 -13.85 -16.17
CA GLY A 322 -11.76 -13.76 -17.11
C GLY A 322 -13.15 -13.89 -16.45
N ILE A 323 -13.24 -13.62 -15.14
CA ILE A 323 -14.50 -13.61 -14.39
C ILE A 323 -15.27 -12.31 -14.69
N ILE A 324 -14.56 -11.19 -14.76
CA ILE A 324 -15.09 -9.92 -15.26
C ILE A 324 -14.40 -9.57 -16.58
N THR A 325 -15.20 -9.10 -17.54
CA THR A 325 -14.82 -8.80 -18.92
C THR A 325 -15.63 -7.63 -19.43
N ASP A 326 -15.23 -7.02 -20.54
CA ASP A 326 -15.99 -5.94 -21.19
C ASP A 326 -17.42 -6.38 -21.59
N ASP A 327 -17.64 -7.67 -21.82
CA ASP A 327 -18.95 -8.23 -22.17
C ASP A 327 -19.94 -8.26 -21.00
N ASN A 328 -19.47 -8.24 -19.75
CA ASN A 328 -20.31 -8.44 -18.55
C ASN A 328 -20.16 -7.38 -17.45
N GLU A 329 -19.24 -6.41 -17.60
CA GLU A 329 -19.03 -5.33 -16.65
C GLU A 329 -19.01 -3.97 -17.38
N PRO A 330 -20.04 -3.12 -17.21
CA PRO A 330 -20.15 -1.87 -17.97
C PRO A 330 -19.01 -0.87 -17.73
N ASP A 331 -18.38 -0.90 -16.56
CA ASP A 331 -17.28 0.01 -16.21
C ASP A 331 -15.89 -0.65 -16.38
N TYR A 332 -15.82 -1.77 -17.11
CA TYR A 332 -14.62 -2.62 -17.22
C TYR A 332 -13.37 -1.82 -17.60
N MET A 333 -13.45 -0.97 -18.63
CA MET A 333 -12.31 -0.18 -19.08
C MET A 333 -11.80 0.82 -18.04
N GLU A 334 -12.69 1.44 -17.27
CA GLU A 334 -12.28 2.32 -16.17
C GLU A 334 -11.62 1.51 -15.05
N ILE A 335 -12.22 0.39 -14.67
CA ILE A 335 -11.71 -0.52 -13.64
C ILE A 335 -10.29 -0.98 -13.99
N VAL A 336 -10.06 -1.56 -15.17
CA VAL A 336 -8.74 -2.11 -15.54
C VAL A 336 -7.67 -1.03 -15.67
N THR A 337 -8.05 0.18 -16.10
CA THR A 337 -7.13 1.32 -16.18
C THR A 337 -6.71 1.78 -14.79
N ARG A 338 -7.66 1.85 -13.86
CA ARG A 338 -7.42 2.32 -12.49
C ARG A 338 -6.78 1.29 -11.58
N LEU A 339 -6.87 0.00 -11.90
CA LEU A 339 -6.03 -1.04 -11.30
C LEU A 339 -4.53 -0.79 -11.53
N ARG A 340 -4.16 0.03 -12.52
CA ARG A 340 -2.78 0.34 -12.92
C ARG A 340 -2.50 1.83 -12.94
N ARG A 341 -3.04 2.57 -11.96
CA ARG A 341 -2.85 4.02 -11.89
C ARG A 341 -1.36 4.39 -11.95
N PRO A 342 -0.94 5.27 -12.87
CA PRO A 342 0.39 5.88 -12.80
C PRO A 342 0.57 6.64 -11.49
N LEU A 343 1.64 6.32 -10.76
CA LEU A 343 1.96 6.98 -9.50
C LEU A 343 2.74 8.27 -9.77
N PRO A 344 2.57 9.32 -8.94
CA PRO A 344 3.19 10.62 -9.17
C PRO A 344 4.69 10.65 -8.78
N VAL A 345 5.28 9.51 -8.42
CA VAL A 345 6.66 9.34 -7.93
C VAL A 345 7.38 8.26 -8.74
N PRO A 346 8.72 8.28 -8.85
CA PRO A 346 9.46 7.26 -9.57
C PRO A 346 9.38 5.91 -8.85
N LEU A 347 9.19 4.84 -9.63
CA LEU A 347 9.17 3.46 -9.13
C LEU A 347 10.44 2.68 -9.46
N SER A 348 11.29 3.23 -10.33
CA SER A 348 12.59 2.69 -10.72
C SER A 348 13.66 3.78 -10.73
N ALA A 349 14.90 3.36 -10.47
CA ALA A 349 16.06 4.21 -10.67
C ALA A 349 16.10 4.70 -12.13
N PRO A 350 16.64 5.89 -12.41
CA PRO A 350 16.76 6.36 -13.77
C PRO A 350 17.66 5.39 -14.54
N SER A 351 17.30 5.09 -15.79
CA SER A 351 18.20 4.36 -16.68
C SER A 351 19.47 5.19 -16.87
N GLU A 352 20.64 4.57 -16.78
CA GLU A 352 21.89 5.22 -17.19
C GLU A 352 21.71 5.68 -18.64
N VAL A 353 21.86 6.99 -18.88
CA VAL A 353 21.73 7.61 -20.22
C VAL A 353 23.05 7.50 -20.97
#